data_AF-A0A6L5ERA1-F1
#
_entry.id   AF-A0A6L5ERA1-F1
#
_cell.length_a   1.000
_cell.length_b   1.000
_cell.length_c   1.000
_cell.angle_alpha   90.00
_cell.angle_beta   90.00
_cell.angle_gamma   90.00
#
_symmetry.space_group_name_H-M   'P 1'
#
loop_
_entity.id
_entity.type
_entity.pdbx_description
1 polymer ?
#
loop_
_entity_poly.entity_id
_entity_poly.type
_entity_poly.pdbx_seq_one_letter_code
_entity_poly.pdbx_strand_id
1 'polypeptide(L)'
;RGLDKLGYVHDRRSQRAARLGGEDPGELLPGVHRIASLAKRWLLGTHQGSGDAAHLPGYFNEFVFRFNRRRSRSRGLVFYRVLQLAVAHDPVRYKDLIVDPTPKKVPPVPPGRWGHPPSLERAAANRPWRTADLG
;
A
#
# COMPACT_ATOMS: atom_id res chain seq x y z
N ARG A 1 -20.21 4.49 -8.56
CA ARG A 1 -21.05 5.04 -9.66
C ARG A 1 -20.54 6.46 -9.91
N GLY A 2 -20.11 6.82 -11.13
CA GLY A 2 -19.46 8.11 -11.40
C GLY A 2 -18.48 8.10 -12.59
N LEU A 3 -17.93 6.95 -12.96
CA LEU A 3 -17.02 6.81 -14.10
C LEU A 3 -17.74 6.93 -15.46
N ASP A 4 -19.01 6.58 -15.49
CA ASP A 4 -19.94 6.76 -16.59
C ASP A 4 -20.05 8.23 -17.05
N LYS A 5 -20.03 9.18 -16.11
CA LYS A 5 -20.04 10.62 -16.43
C LYS A 5 -18.73 11.14 -17.02
N LEU A 6 -17.64 10.40 -16.82
CA LEU A 6 -16.32 10.68 -17.39
C LEU A 6 -16.10 9.93 -18.72
N GLY A 7 -17.15 9.34 -19.31
CA GLY A 7 -17.07 8.55 -20.53
C GLY A 7 -16.62 7.10 -20.33
N TYR A 8 -16.29 6.70 -19.10
CA TYR A 8 -15.93 5.33 -18.76
C TYR A 8 -17.18 4.52 -18.38
N VAL A 9 -18.05 4.33 -19.37
CA VAL A 9 -19.22 3.46 -19.25
C VAL A 9 -18.76 2.01 -19.15
N HIS A 10 -19.16 1.32 -18.08
CA HIS A 10 -18.83 -0.09 -17.91
C HIS A 10 -19.64 -0.93 -18.92
N ASP A 11 -19.02 -1.25 -20.05
CA ASP A 11 -19.53 -2.23 -21.02
C ASP A 11 -19.18 -3.65 -20.57
N ARG A 12 -20.20 -4.43 -20.23
CA ARG A 12 -20.02 -5.80 -19.75
C ARG A 12 -19.79 -6.74 -20.93
N ARG A 13 -18.53 -6.87 -21.36
CA ARG A 13 -18.15 -7.82 -22.42
C ARG A 13 -17.87 -9.23 -21.89
N SER A 14 -18.44 -10.23 -22.57
CA SER A 14 -18.07 -11.63 -22.37
C SER A 14 -16.73 -11.90 -23.05
N GLN A 15 -15.71 -12.29 -22.28
CA GLN A 15 -14.40 -12.67 -22.85
C GLN A 15 -14.51 -13.84 -23.81
N ARG A 16 -15.48 -14.75 -23.59
CA ARG A 16 -15.74 -15.87 -24.50
C ARG A 16 -16.30 -15.39 -25.84
N ALA A 17 -17.26 -14.47 -25.81
CA ALA A 17 -17.84 -13.90 -27.02
C ALA A 17 -16.82 -13.05 -27.79
N ALA A 18 -15.99 -12.27 -27.08
CA ALA A 18 -14.90 -11.49 -27.68
C ALA A 18 -13.92 -12.40 -28.42
N ARG A 19 -13.45 -13.50 -27.78
CA ARG A 19 -12.57 -14.47 -28.43
C ARG A 19 -13.19 -15.15 -29.64
N LEU A 20 -14.48 -15.49 -29.57
CA LEU A 20 -15.21 -16.04 -30.72
C LEU A 20 -15.34 -15.02 -31.87
N GLY A 21 -15.37 -13.72 -31.56
CA GLY A 21 -15.36 -12.63 -32.52
C GLY A 21 -13.95 -12.20 -32.98
N GLY A 22 -12.89 -12.91 -32.58
CA GLY A 22 -11.51 -12.60 -32.98
C GLY A 22 -10.82 -11.52 -32.15
N GLU A 23 -11.46 -10.98 -31.11
CA GLU A 23 -10.84 -10.07 -30.15
C GLU A 23 -10.42 -10.87 -28.91
N ASP A 24 -9.12 -11.16 -28.72
CA ASP A 24 -8.63 -11.67 -27.44
C ASP A 24 -8.06 -10.53 -26.59
N PRO A 25 -8.75 -10.11 -25.50
CA PRO A 25 -8.20 -9.14 -24.56
C PRO A 25 -6.86 -9.58 -23.95
N GLY A 26 -6.59 -10.89 -23.98
CA GLY A 26 -5.32 -11.47 -23.57
C GLY A 26 -4.13 -11.07 -24.44
N GLU A 27 -4.33 -10.66 -25.69
CA GLU A 27 -3.25 -10.19 -26.57
C GLU A 27 -2.72 -8.81 -26.13
N LEU A 28 -3.62 -7.90 -25.73
CA LEU A 28 -3.23 -6.57 -25.28
C LEU A 28 -2.51 -6.61 -23.92
N LEU A 29 -3.02 -7.40 -22.97
CA LEU A 29 -2.45 -7.51 -21.62
C LEU A 29 -2.43 -8.98 -21.14
N PRO A 30 -1.42 -9.76 -21.57
CA PRO A 30 -1.29 -11.16 -21.18
C PRO A 30 -1.24 -11.33 -19.66
N GLY A 31 -2.16 -12.12 -19.12
CA GLY A 31 -2.16 -12.47 -17.69
C GLY A 31 -2.64 -11.37 -16.73
N VAL A 32 -3.33 -10.32 -17.23
CA VAL A 32 -3.90 -9.24 -16.39
C VAL A 32 -4.77 -9.74 -15.23
N HIS A 33 -5.50 -10.83 -15.44
CA HIS A 33 -6.32 -11.49 -14.40
C HIS A 33 -5.47 -11.98 -13.21
N ARG A 34 -4.20 -12.35 -13.43
CA ARG A 34 -3.27 -12.73 -12.36
C ARG A 34 -2.88 -11.51 -11.53
N ILE A 35 -2.62 -10.38 -12.17
CA ILE A 35 -2.32 -9.11 -11.48
C ILE A 35 -3.52 -8.70 -10.63
N ALA A 36 -4.72 -8.71 -11.20
CA ALA A 36 -5.97 -8.40 -10.48
C ALA A 36 -6.19 -9.34 -9.28
N SER A 37 -5.98 -10.65 -9.46
CA SER A 37 -6.11 -11.63 -8.39
C SER A 37 -5.08 -11.44 -7.27
N LEU A 38 -3.84 -11.07 -7.63
CA LEU A 38 -2.78 -10.77 -6.66
C LEU A 38 -3.06 -9.49 -5.89
N ALA A 39 -3.54 -8.43 -6.56
CA ALA A 39 -3.94 -7.18 -5.92
C ALA A 39 -5.07 -7.43 -4.91
N LYS A 40 -6.12 -8.17 -5.31
CA LYS A 40 -7.22 -8.55 -4.43
C LYS A 40 -6.74 -9.34 -3.21
N ARG A 41 -5.90 -10.35 -3.41
CA ARG A 41 -5.34 -11.16 -2.31
C ARG A 41 -4.48 -10.33 -1.36
N TRP A 42 -3.65 -9.45 -1.90
CA TRP A 42 -2.80 -8.57 -1.10
C TRP A 42 -3.63 -7.60 -0.26
N LEU A 43 -4.67 -7.00 -0.83
CA LEU A 43 -5.61 -6.13 -0.10
C LEU A 43 -6.31 -6.89 1.05
N LEU A 44 -6.79 -8.12 0.78
CA LEU A 44 -7.43 -8.94 1.82
C LEU A 44 -6.45 -9.41 2.90
N GLY A 45 -5.17 -9.60 2.57
CA GLY A 45 -4.16 -10.06 3.51
C GLY A 45 -3.51 -8.93 4.29
N THR A 46 -2.73 -8.07 3.61
CA THR A 46 -1.94 -7.00 4.24
C THR A 46 -2.80 -5.89 4.81
N HIS A 47 -3.86 -5.51 4.09
CA HIS A 47 -4.81 -4.53 4.59
C HIS A 47 -5.97 -5.18 5.36
N GLN A 48 -5.94 -6.50 5.59
CA GLN A 48 -7.01 -7.25 6.29
C GLN A 48 -8.41 -7.01 5.71
N GLY A 49 -8.50 -6.67 4.42
CA GLY A 49 -9.76 -6.26 3.79
C GLY A 49 -10.25 -4.86 4.16
N SER A 50 -9.56 -4.14 5.04
CA SER A 50 -9.80 -2.71 5.31
C SER A 50 -9.23 -1.87 4.17
N GLY A 51 -10.08 -1.59 3.18
CA GLY A 51 -9.76 -0.67 2.09
C GLY A 51 -10.56 0.61 2.23
N ASP A 52 -9.87 1.72 2.51
CA ASP A 52 -10.48 3.05 2.39
C ASP A 52 -10.21 3.61 0.99
N ALA A 53 -11.28 4.08 0.33
CA ALA A 53 -11.21 4.67 -1.01
C ALA A 53 -10.29 5.89 -1.05
N ALA A 54 -10.20 6.65 0.05
CA ALA A 54 -9.34 7.82 0.14
C ALA A 54 -7.84 7.45 0.04
N HIS A 55 -7.48 6.24 0.49
CA HIS A 55 -6.10 5.74 0.50
C HIS A 55 -5.76 4.87 -0.73
N LEU A 56 -6.73 4.65 -1.62
CA LEU A 56 -6.60 3.73 -2.76
C LEU A 56 -5.39 4.02 -3.67
N PRO A 57 -5.05 5.29 -4.00
CA PRO A 57 -3.85 5.59 -4.78
C PRO A 57 -2.56 5.14 -4.09
N GLY A 58 -2.47 5.34 -2.76
CA GLY A 58 -1.33 4.92 -1.96
C GLY A 58 -1.19 3.40 -1.92
N TYR A 59 -2.31 2.69 -1.74
CA TYR A 59 -2.31 1.22 -1.77
C TYR A 59 -1.84 0.67 -3.12
N PHE A 60 -2.28 1.24 -4.23
CA PHE A 60 -1.81 0.76 -5.55
C PHE A 60 -0.34 1.06 -5.81
N ASN A 61 0.17 2.21 -5.37
CA ASN A 61 1.61 2.48 -5.44
C ASN A 61 2.42 1.45 -4.64
N GLU A 62 1.98 1.08 -3.43
CA GLU A 62 2.63 0.03 -2.64
C GLU A 62 2.55 -1.34 -3.35
N PHE A 63 1.38 -1.70 -3.88
CA PHE A 63 1.21 -2.96 -4.61
C PHE A 63 2.18 -3.06 -5.78
N VAL A 64 2.28 -2.02 -6.61
CA VAL A 64 3.19 -1.96 -7.77
C VAL A 64 4.64 -2.10 -7.30
N PHE A 65 5.03 -1.40 -6.23
CA PHE A 65 6.36 -1.54 -5.64
C PHE A 65 6.65 -2.99 -5.21
N ARG A 66 5.74 -3.64 -4.48
CA ARG A 66 5.91 -5.03 -4.00
C ARG A 66 5.96 -6.02 -5.16
N PHE A 67 5.10 -5.83 -6.15
CA PHE A 67 5.02 -6.67 -7.35
C PHE A 67 6.33 -6.62 -8.15
N ASN A 68 6.81 -5.41 -8.44
CA ASN A 68 8.04 -5.19 -9.21
C ASN A 68 9.30 -5.61 -8.44
N ARG A 69 9.35 -5.37 -7.12
CA ARG A 69 10.49 -5.76 -6.27
C ARG A 69 10.75 -7.27 -6.27
N ARG A 70 9.71 -8.11 -6.24
CA ARG A 70 9.86 -9.56 -6.08
C ARG A 70 10.64 -10.24 -7.21
N ARG A 71 10.54 -9.72 -8.43
CA ARG A 71 11.21 -10.29 -9.63
C ARG A 71 12.30 -9.39 -10.21
N SER A 72 12.61 -8.27 -9.56
CA SER A 72 13.69 -7.41 -10.02
C SER A 72 15.05 -8.08 -9.81
N ARG A 73 15.77 -8.32 -10.90
CA ARG A 73 17.17 -8.81 -10.89
C ARG A 73 18.13 -7.76 -10.33
N SER A 74 17.74 -6.48 -10.39
CA SER A 74 18.54 -5.34 -9.97
C SER A 74 17.91 -4.68 -8.76
N ARG A 75 17.95 -5.35 -7.61
CA ARG A 75 17.34 -4.87 -6.36
C ARG A 75 17.91 -3.50 -5.93
N GLY A 76 19.18 -3.22 -6.25
CA GLY A 76 19.80 -1.91 -6.02
C GLY A 76 19.12 -0.74 -6.74
N LEU A 77 18.50 -0.98 -7.91
CA LEU A 77 17.76 0.06 -8.63
C LEU A 77 16.47 0.48 -7.91
N VAL A 78 15.87 -0.40 -7.11
CA VAL A 78 14.71 -0.05 -6.28
C VAL A 78 15.12 0.93 -5.18
N PHE A 79 16.26 0.67 -4.53
CA PHE A 79 16.84 1.60 -3.55
C PHE A 79 17.25 2.91 -4.20
N TYR A 80 17.92 2.85 -5.36
CA TYR A 80 18.29 4.03 -6.14
C TYR A 80 17.07 4.88 -6.53
N ARG A 81 15.95 4.25 -6.90
CA ARG A 81 14.71 4.97 -7.22
C ARG A 81 14.12 5.69 -6.01
N VAL A 82 14.16 5.07 -4.83
CA VAL A 82 13.74 5.73 -3.58
C VAL A 82 14.64 6.94 -3.29
N LEU A 83 15.97 6.78 -3.43
CA LEU A 83 16.92 7.87 -3.21
C LEU A 83 16.70 9.01 -4.22
N GLN A 84 16.49 8.69 -5.49
CA GLN A 84 16.16 9.66 -6.53
C GLN A 84 14.88 10.42 -6.21
N LEU A 85 13.82 9.74 -5.76
CA LEU A 85 12.57 10.39 -5.35
C LEU A 85 12.76 11.26 -4.10
N ALA A 86 13.60 10.84 -3.15
CA ALA A 86 13.86 11.61 -1.94
C ALA A 86 14.64 12.89 -2.21
N VAL A 87 15.58 12.86 -3.17
CA VAL A 87 16.39 14.02 -3.57
C VAL A 87 15.63 14.96 -4.49
N ALA A 88 14.80 14.43 -5.40
CA ALA A 88 14.11 15.24 -6.41
C ALA A 88 12.79 15.87 -5.93
N HIS A 89 12.28 15.47 -4.76
CA HIS A 89 10.99 15.94 -4.26
C HIS A 89 11.17 17.02 -3.20
N ASP A 90 10.27 18.01 -3.19
CA ASP A 90 10.21 19.04 -2.15
C ASP A 90 9.98 18.44 -0.75
N PRO A 91 10.30 19.16 0.34
CA PRO A 91 10.03 18.66 1.69
C PRO A 91 8.54 18.34 1.91
N VAL A 92 8.21 17.07 2.17
CA VAL A 92 6.85 16.63 2.49
C VAL A 92 6.62 16.76 4.00
N ARG A 93 5.63 17.56 4.41
CA ARG A 93 5.29 17.72 5.83
C ARG A 93 4.26 16.67 6.23
N TYR A 94 4.16 16.39 7.53
CA TYR A 94 3.20 15.42 8.05
C TYR A 94 1.76 15.72 7.62
N LYS A 95 1.35 16.99 7.64
CA LYS A 95 0.02 17.42 7.18
C LYS A 95 -0.27 17.10 5.72
N ASP A 96 0.77 17.00 4.87
CA ASP A 96 0.65 16.68 3.45
C ASP A 96 0.50 15.15 3.24
N LEU A 97 0.83 14.35 4.26
CA LEU A 97 0.64 12.90 4.29
C LEU A 97 -0.74 12.49 4.79
N ILE A 98 -1.47 13.39 5.44
CA ILE A 98 -2.80 13.10 5.98
C ILE A 98 -3.81 13.20 4.85
N VAL A 99 -4.43 12.07 4.51
CA VAL A 99 -5.44 12.01 3.44
C VAL A 99 -6.72 12.78 3.80
N ASP A 100 -7.14 12.69 5.06
CA ASP A 100 -8.26 13.48 5.59
C ASP A 100 -7.77 14.27 6.82
N PRO A 101 -7.47 15.57 6.67
CA PRO A 101 -7.01 16.40 7.77
C PRO A 101 -8.12 16.75 8.76
N THR A 102 -9.38 16.37 8.48
CA THR A 102 -10.49 16.68 9.37
C THR A 102 -10.44 15.82 10.64
N PRO A 103 -10.53 16.44 11.84
CA PRO A 103 -10.65 15.69 13.07
C PRO A 103 -11.90 14.82 13.06
N LYS A 104 -11.81 13.59 13.56
CA LYS A 104 -12.99 12.72 13.74
C LYS A 104 -14.00 13.43 14.65
N LYS A 105 -15.27 13.50 14.23
CA LYS A 105 -16.38 14.07 15.03
C LYS A 105 -16.46 13.47 16.44
N VAL A 106 -16.18 12.17 16.55
CA VAL A 106 -16.07 11.47 17.82
C VAL A 106 -14.61 11.06 18.00
N PRO A 107 -13.92 11.56 19.04
CA PRO A 107 -12.57 11.10 19.37
C PRO A 107 -12.59 9.59 19.64
N PRO A 108 -11.64 8.80 19.12
CA PRO A 108 -11.54 7.40 19.48
C PRO A 108 -11.29 7.29 20.99
N VAL A 109 -12.08 6.47 21.68
CA VAL A 109 -11.85 6.19 23.10
C VAL A 109 -10.50 5.47 23.19
N PRO A 110 -9.50 6.03 23.89
CA PRO A 110 -8.24 5.34 24.07
C PRO A 110 -8.51 4.01 24.78
N PRO A 111 -7.75 2.94 24.49
CA PRO A 111 -7.89 1.70 25.24
C PRO A 111 -7.72 2.02 26.73
N GLY A 112 -8.77 1.76 27.52
CA GLY A 112 -8.86 2.18 28.93
C GLY A 112 -7.85 1.50 29.86
N ARG A 113 -7.04 0.57 29.33
CA ARG A 113 -5.90 -0.02 30.01
C ARG A 113 -4.68 0.21 29.13
N TRP A 114 -3.77 1.06 29.61
CA TRP A 114 -2.39 1.02 29.14
C TRP A 114 -1.78 -0.26 29.71
N GLY A 115 -1.93 -1.36 28.99
CA GLY A 115 -1.29 -2.61 29.36
C GLY A 115 0.18 -2.55 28.97
N HIS A 116 1.06 -2.98 29.87
CA HIS A 116 2.35 -3.52 29.48
C HIS A 116 2.09 -4.98 29.09
N PRO A 117 1.92 -5.32 27.80
CA PRO A 117 1.64 -6.70 27.45
C PRO A 117 2.82 -7.58 27.91
N PRO A 118 2.58 -8.78 28.47
CA PRO A 118 3.65 -9.68 28.90
C PRO A 118 4.61 -10.03 27.76
N SER A 119 4.14 -9.97 26.51
CA SER A 119 4.97 -10.16 25.31
C SER A 119 6.01 -9.04 25.07
N LEU A 120 5.84 -7.88 25.71
CA LEU A 120 6.80 -6.77 25.74
C LEU A 120 7.63 -6.75 27.02
N GLU A 121 7.39 -7.64 28.00
CA GLU A 121 8.30 -7.84 29.12
C GLU A 121 9.60 -8.44 28.61
N ARG A 122 10.54 -7.54 28.31
CA ARG A 122 11.94 -7.87 28.09
C ARG A 122 12.73 -7.27 29.22
N ALA A 123 13.65 -8.04 29.78
CA ALA A 123 14.67 -7.50 30.65
C ALA A 123 15.31 -6.28 29.97
N ALA A 124 15.54 -5.21 30.73
CA ALA A 124 16.18 -4.02 30.20
C ALA A 124 17.49 -4.43 29.51
N ALA A 125 17.62 -4.13 28.21
CA ALA A 125 18.85 -4.40 27.49
C ALA A 125 20.01 -3.72 28.22
N ASN A 126 21.12 -4.45 28.41
CA ASN A 126 22.34 -3.85 28.96
C ASN A 126 22.77 -2.73 28.00
N ARG A 127 22.70 -1.48 28.46
CA ARG A 127 23.03 -0.27 27.70
C ARG A 127 24.35 0.28 28.25
N PRO A 128 25.51 -0.27 27.83
CA PRO A 128 26.81 0.08 28.41
C PRO A 128 27.16 1.58 28.28
N TRP A 129 26.55 2.29 27.32
CA TRP A 129 26.72 3.73 27.13
C TRP A 129 25.89 4.61 28.10
N ARG A 130 25.00 4.04 28.92
CA ARG A 130 24.29 4.80 29.97
C ARG A 130 24.99 4.78 31.32
N THR A 131 25.94 3.88 31.52
CA THR A 131 26.72 3.71 32.75
C THR A 131 28.12 4.32 32.65
N ALA A 132 28.43 5.00 31.55
CA ALA A 132 29.76 5.56 31.29
C ALA A 132 30.11 6.78 32.15
N ASP A 133 29.14 7.39 32.84
CA ASP A 133 29.31 8.66 33.58
C ASP A 133 29.26 8.51 35.12
N LEU A 134 29.55 7.32 35.67
CA LEU A 134 29.65 7.09 37.13
C LEU A 134 31.07 6.66 37.54
N GLY A 135 32.08 7.38 37.03
CA GLY A 135 33.48 7.29 37.45
C GLY A 135 33.89 8.49 38.28
#